data_AF-A0A948CCW9-F1
#
_entry.id   AF-A0A948CCW9-F1
#
_cell.length_a   1.000
_cell.length_b   1.000
_cell.length_c   1.000
_cell.angle_alpha   90.00
_cell.angle_beta   90.00
_cell.angle_gamma   90.00
#
_symmetry.space_group_name_H-M   'P 1'
#
loop_
_entity.id
_entity.type
_entity.pdbx_description
1 polymer ?
#
loop_
_entity_poly.entity_id
_entity_poly.type
_entity_poly.pdbx_seq_one_letter_code
_entity_poly.pdbx_strand_id
1 'polypeptide(L)' 'MSTGSQGPDVAALLSGLDPEQRRVAETLRGPVRVLAGAGTGKTRAITHRIAHGVLTGVYAPTEVLAVTFTTRAA' A
#
# COMPACT_ATOMS: atom_id res chain seq x y z
N MET A 1 28.75 11.90 13.46
CA MET A 1 27.42 11.68 14.06
C MET A 1 26.42 11.52 12.92
N SER A 2 26.21 10.29 12.43
CA SER A 2 25.26 10.04 11.35
C SER A 2 23.87 9.89 11.93
N THR A 3 23.01 10.87 11.69
CA THR A 3 21.56 10.76 11.92
C THR A 3 21.03 9.63 11.04
N GLY A 4 20.77 8.46 11.63
CA GLY A 4 20.03 7.41 10.95
C GLY A 4 18.61 7.93 10.69
N SER A 5 18.28 8.20 9.43
CA SER A 5 16.90 8.48 9.07
C SER A 5 16.10 7.20 9.34
N GLN A 6 15.36 7.16 10.44
CA GLN A 6 14.32 6.15 10.60
C GLN A 6 13.27 6.44 9.52
N GLY A 7 13.42 5.76 8.38
CA GLY A 7 12.37 5.72 7.37
C GLY A 7 11.09 5.15 7.99
N PRO A 8 9.91 5.42 7.41
CA PRO A 8 8.65 4.92 7.94
C PRO A 8 8.72 3.40 8.12
N ASP A 9 8.38 2.93 9.32
CA ASP A 9 8.41 1.50 9.64
C ASP A 9 7.26 0.75 8.93
N VAL A 10 7.62 -0.28 8.15
CA VAL A 10 6.67 -1.16 7.46
C VAL A 10 5.75 -1.86 8.46
N ALA A 11 6.25 -2.25 9.64
CA ALA A 11 5.42 -2.92 10.64
C ALA A 11 4.33 -1.97 11.16
N ALA A 12 4.70 -0.72 11.46
CA ALA A 12 3.75 0.33 11.81
C ALA A 12 2.73 0.59 10.69
N LEU A 13 3.16 0.69 9.43
CA LEU A 13 2.28 0.87 8.27
C LEU A 13 1.19 -0.20 8.19
N LEU A 14 1.55 -1.47 8.40
CA LEU A 14 0.62 -2.59 8.23
C LEU A 14 -0.23 -2.89 9.48
N SER A 15 0.10 -2.30 10.63
CA SER A 15 -0.50 -2.62 11.94
C SER A 15 -2.02 -2.43 12.01
N GLY A 16 -2.58 -1.47 11.27
CA GLY A 16 -4.01 -1.14 11.29
C GLY A 16 -4.87 -1.89 10.28
N LEU A 17 -4.30 -2.82 9.51
CA LEU A 17 -5.00 -3.58 8.48
C LEU A 17 -5.62 -4.86 9.05
N ASP A 18 -6.82 -5.19 8.61
CA ASP A 18 -7.36 -6.53 8.80
C ASP A 18 -6.57 -7.57 7.97
N PRO A 19 -6.75 -8.88 8.22
CA PRO A 19 -5.97 -9.91 7.54
C PRO A 19 -6.10 -9.92 6.00
N GLU A 20 -7.26 -9.53 5.46
CA GLU A 20 -7.48 -9.52 4.01
C GLU A 20 -6.82 -8.29 3.37
N GLN A 21 -6.97 -7.12 3.99
CA GLN A 21 -6.29 -5.89 3.57
C GLN A 21 -4.76 -6.03 3.65
N ARG A 22 -4.25 -6.66 4.72
CA ARG A 22 -2.82 -6.95 4.88
C ARG A 22 -2.31 -7.85 3.76
N ARG A 23 -3.05 -8.91 3.41
CA ARG A 23 -2.68 -9.79 2.28
C ARG A 23 -2.55 -9.01 0.97
N VAL A 24 -3.46 -8.08 0.70
CA VAL A 24 -3.36 -7.20 -0.47
C VAL A 24 -2.11 -6.32 -0.42
N ALA A 25 -1.82 -5.75 0.76
CA ALA A 25 -0.67 -4.87 0.98
C ALA A 25 0.69 -5.58 0.88
N GLU A 26 0.77 -6.84 1.30
CA GLU A 26 2.00 -7.65 1.29
C GLU A 26 2.26 -8.33 -0.06
N THR A 27 1.24 -8.49 -0.92
CA THR A 27 1.41 -9.10 -2.24
C THR A 27 1.99 -8.09 -3.23
N LEU A 28 3.30 -7.90 -3.26
CA LEU A 28 3.92 -6.80 -4.04
C LEU A 28 4.28 -7.16 -5.49
N ARG A 29 4.40 -8.45 -5.83
CA ARG A 29 4.82 -8.90 -7.16
C ARG A 29 3.70 -9.60 -7.91
N GLY A 30 3.72 -9.48 -9.23
CA GLY A 30 2.76 -10.10 -10.14
C GLY A 30 1.37 -9.44 -10.14
N PRO A 31 0.50 -9.86 -11.07
CA PRO A 31 -0.87 -9.35 -11.16
C PRO A 31 -1.72 -9.75 -9.95
N VAL A 32 -2.55 -8.83 -9.44
CA VAL A 32 -3.48 -9.09 -8.33
C VAL A 32 -4.86 -8.50 -8.62
N ARG A 33 -5.91 -9.26 -8.29
CA ARG A 33 -7.30 -8.81 -8.34
C ARG A 33 -7.90 -8.83 -6.93
N VAL A 34 -8.41 -7.69 -6.48
CA VAL A 34 -9.08 -7.56 -5.18
C VAL A 34 -10.59 -7.51 -5.40
N LEU A 35 -11.31 -8.54 -4.98
CA LEU A 35 -12.77 -8.58 -4.99
C LEU A 35 -13.26 -8.22 -3.59
N ALA A 36 -14.02 -7.13 -3.48
CA ALA A 36 -14.36 -6.56 -2.19
C ALA A 36 -15.68 -5.79 -2.24
N GLY A 37 -16.48 -5.91 -1.18
CA GLY A 37 -17.78 -5.23 -1.05
C GLY A 37 -17.67 -3.72 -0.87
N ALA A 38 -18.82 -3.06 -0.75
CA ALA A 38 -18.87 -1.67 -0.29
C ALA A 38 -18.40 -1.58 1.18
N GLY A 39 -17.71 -0.50 1.55
CA GLY A 39 -17.28 -0.27 2.94
C GLY A 39 -16.12 -1.11 3.49
N THR A 40 -15.61 -2.10 2.75
CA THR A 40 -14.58 -3.04 3.25
C THR A 40 -13.13 -2.51 3.21
N GLY A 41 -12.94 -1.20 3.03
CA GLY A 41 -11.60 -0.59 3.04
C GLY A 41 -10.73 -0.86 1.81
N LYS A 42 -11.33 -1.09 0.63
CA LYS A 42 -10.62 -1.31 -0.65
C LYS A 42 -9.49 -0.30 -0.90
N THR A 43 -9.82 0.98 -0.78
CA THR A 43 -8.86 2.09 -0.98
C THR A 43 -7.72 2.00 0.02
N ARG A 44 -8.02 1.69 1.30
CA ARG A 44 -7.00 1.52 2.35
C ARG A 44 -6.02 0.41 2.01
N ALA A 45 -6.51 -0.74 1.56
CA ALA A 45 -5.66 -1.86 1.16
C ALA A 45 -4.72 -1.49 -0.02
N ILE A 46 -5.26 -0.82 -1.05
CA ILE A 46 -4.46 -0.42 -2.24
C ILE A 46 -3.43 0.65 -1.88
N THR A 47 -3.76 1.64 -1.07
CA THR A 47 -2.78 2.67 -0.65
C THR A 47 -1.68 2.09 0.21
N HIS A 48 -1.99 1.16 1.11
CA HIS A 48 -0.97 0.48 1.93
C HIS A 48 -0.08 -0.43 1.09
N ARG A 49 -0.62 -1.10 0.06
CA ARG A 49 0.19 -1.85 -0.90
C ARG A 49 1.22 -0.98 -1.61
N ILE A 50 0.80 0.18 -2.10
CA ILE A 50 1.69 1.13 -2.78
C ILE A 50 2.78 1.61 -1.82
N ALA A 51 2.38 2.07 -0.62
CA ALA A 51 3.32 2.54 0.39
C ALA A 51 4.30 1.43 0.81
N HIS A 52 3.83 0.21 1.04
CA HIS A 52 4.65 -0.92 1.42
C HIS A 52 5.67 -1.26 0.33
N GLY A 53 5.24 -1.31 -0.94
CA GLY A 53 6.15 -1.58 -2.06
C GLY A 53 7.20 -0.49 -2.26
N VAL A 54 6.86 0.78 -2.02
CA VAL A 54 7.83 1.88 -2.04
C VAL A 54 8.82 1.79 -0.88
N LEU A 55 8.34 1.59 0.36
CA LEU A 55 9.20 1.53 1.55
C LEU A 55 10.16 0.33 1.53
N THR A 56 9.73 -0.79 0.93
CA THR A 56 10.57 -1.98 0.78
C THR A 56 11.47 -1.94 -0.46
N GLY A 57 11.39 -0.89 -1.27
CA GLY A 57 12.17 -0.74 -2.50
C GLY A 57 11.73 -1.68 -3.63
N VAL A 58 10.57 -2.34 -3.52
CA VAL A 58 10.01 -3.16 -4.60
C VAL A 58 9.46 -2.28 -5.72
N TYR A 59 8.95 -1.09 -5.39
CA TYR A 59 8.49 -0.08 -6.35
C TYR A 59 9.37 1.16 -6.26
N ALA A 60 9.83 1.68 -7.40
CA ALA A 60 10.30 3.06 -7.45
C ALA A 60 9.08 3.99 -7.41
N PRO A 61 9.06 5.04 -6.54
CA PRO A 61 7.92 5.95 -6.45
C PRO A 61 7.49 6.57 -7.79
N THR A 62 8.47 6.83 -8.66
CA THR A 62 8.27 7.41 -9.99
C THR A 62 7.72 6.44 -11.03
N GLU A 63 7.64 5.14 -10.70
CA GLU A 63 7.17 4.08 -11.59
C GLU A 63 5.80 3.53 -11.16
N VAL A 64 5.14 4.16 -10.17
CA VAL A 64 3.81 3.78 -9.70
C VAL A 64 2.75 4.72 -10.27
N LEU A 65 1.73 4.14 -10.92
CA LEU A 65 0.52 4.85 -11.36
C LEU A 65 -0.70 4.29 -10.61
N ALA A 66 -1.41 5.17 -9.91
CA ALA A 66 -2.71 4.87 -9.30
C ALA A 66 -3.80 5.67 -10.02
N VAL A 67 -4.82 4.98 -10.54
CA VAL A 67 -5.93 5.62 -11.28
C VAL A 67 -7.24 5.30 -10.58
N THR A 68 -8.11 6.30 -10.51
CA THR A 68 -9.46 6.19 -9.95
C THR A 68 -10.45 6.92 -10.85
N PHE A 69 -11.74 6.65 -10.68
CA PHE A 69 -12.78 7.24 -11.53
C PHE A 69 -13.14 8.68 -11.16
N THR A 70 -13.06 9.03 -9.87
CA THR A 70 -13.48 10.36 -9.38
C THR A 70 -12.31 11.13 -8.79
N THR A 71 -12.25 12.44 -9.04
CA THR A 71 -11.21 13.32 -8.49
C THR A 71 -11.20 13.32 -6.96
N ARG A 72 -12.34 13.16 -6.30
CA ARG A 72 -12.42 13.10 -4.83
C ARG A 72 -11.69 11.87 -4.25
N ALA A 73 -11.57 10.79 -5.03
CA ALA A 73 -10.89 9.58 -4.59
C ALA A 73 -9.38 9.58 -4.88
N ALA A 74 -8.90 10.57 -5.64
CA ALA A 74 -7.48 10.80 -5.94
C ALA A 74 -6.88 11.75 -4.89
#